data_AF-A0A850BEA3-F1
#
_entry.id   AF-A0A850BEA3-F1
#
_cell.length_a   1.000
_cell.length_b   1.000
_cell.length_c   1.000
_cell.angle_alpha   90.00
_cell.angle_beta   90.00
_cell.angle_gamma   90.00
#
_symmetry.space_group_name_H-M   'P 1'
#
loop_
_entity.id
_entity.type
_entity.pdbx_description
1 polymer ?
#
loop_
_entity_poly.entity_id
_entity_poly.type
_entity_poly.pdbx_seq_one_letter_code
_entity_poly.pdbx_strand_id
1 'polypeptide(L)'
;MRARPLKLYWLSTPDHDEDAFVVATRAGVAQRAHEEHQGYSRGTSTAELIGELTAEWQSFELLYASRELLRAMGAEFPAARVVKLGGKAYAIGDVDQSVRIESGEEPVH
;
A
#
# COMPACT_ATOMS: atom_id res chain seq x y z
N MET A 1 7.67 -19.02 -14.76
CA MET A 1 7.84 -18.77 -13.30
C MET A 1 6.48 -18.36 -12.75
N ARG A 2 5.99 -18.94 -11.65
CA ARG A 2 4.76 -18.43 -11.00
C ARG A 2 5.05 -17.04 -10.44
N ALA A 3 4.21 -16.06 -10.74
CA ALA A 3 4.28 -14.74 -10.11
C ALA A 3 4.20 -14.91 -8.58
N ARG A 4 4.98 -14.11 -7.84
CA ARG A 4 4.87 -14.10 -6.37
C ARG A 4 3.56 -13.42 -5.99
N PRO A 5 2.79 -13.96 -5.03
CA PRO A 5 1.52 -13.37 -4.64
C PRO A 5 1.74 -11.97 -4.04
N LEU A 6 0.83 -11.06 -4.37
CA LEU A 6 0.69 -9.77 -3.76
C LEU A 6 0.21 -9.89 -2.31
N LYS A 7 0.74 -8.99 -1.49
CA LYS A 7 0.54 -8.91 -0.06
C LYS A 7 0.30 -7.46 0.32
N LEU A 8 -0.43 -7.28 1.41
CA LEU A 8 -0.68 -5.99 2.03
C LEU A 8 0.39 -5.73 3.09
N TYR A 9 1.03 -4.57 3.02
CA TYR A 9 1.98 -4.07 4.01
C TYR A 9 1.47 -2.78 4.63
N TRP A 10 1.75 -2.60 5.91
CA TRP A 10 1.65 -1.31 6.58
C TRP A 10 3.03 -0.67 6.59
N LEU A 11 3.13 0.53 6.02
CA LEU A 11 4.34 1.32 5.95
C LEU A 11 4.25 2.46 6.96
N SER A 12 5.27 2.61 7.79
CA SER A 12 5.40 3.77 8.67
C SER A 12 6.65 4.60 8.37
N THR A 13 6.49 5.91 8.31
CA THR A 13 7.56 6.91 8.22
C THR A 13 7.95 7.42 9.61
N PRO A 14 9.14 8.04 9.78
CA PRO A 14 9.55 8.56 11.09
C PRO A 14 8.67 9.67 11.67
N ASP A 15 8.02 10.47 10.81
CA ASP A 15 7.10 11.55 11.19
C ASP A 15 5.63 11.16 11.17
N HIS A 16 5.31 9.99 10.61
CA HIS A 16 3.96 9.47 10.41
C HIS A 16 3.07 10.26 9.45
N ASP A 17 3.64 11.19 8.67
CA ASP A 17 2.86 12.04 7.77
C ASP A 17 2.41 11.31 6.49
N GLU A 18 3.15 10.27 6.07
CA GLU A 18 2.88 9.45 4.88
C GLU A 18 2.66 7.97 5.19
N ASP A 19 2.36 7.62 6.44
CA ASP A 19 2.00 6.27 6.86
C ASP A 19 0.88 5.69 5.96
N ALA A 20 1.12 4.51 5.38
CA ALA A 20 0.26 4.01 4.31
C ALA A 20 0.16 2.48 4.25
N PHE A 21 -0.96 2.00 3.71
CA PHE A 21 -1.07 0.61 3.28
C PHE A 21 -0.58 0.47 1.84
N VAL A 22 0.39 -0.42 1.62
CA VAL A 22 1.05 -0.62 0.33
C VAL A 22 0.90 -2.07 -0.13
N VAL A 23 0.63 -2.27 -1.41
CA VAL A 23 0.53 -3.60 -2.01
C VAL A 23 1.84 -3.94 -2.72
N ALA A 24 2.43 -5.09 -2.37
CA ALA A 24 3.68 -5.54 -2.98
C ALA A 24 3.86 -7.05 -2.84
N THR A 25 4.85 -7.60 -3.55
CA THR A 25 5.23 -9.02 -3.43
C THR A 25 6.10 -9.33 -2.21
N ARG A 26 6.77 -8.30 -1.64
CA ARG A 26 7.66 -8.40 -0.47
C ARG A 26 7.85 -7.03 0.19
N ALA A 27 8.16 -7.01 1.49
CA ALA A 27 8.35 -5.80 2.29
C ALA A 27 9.32 -4.78 1.64
N GLY A 28 10.51 -5.22 1.23
CA GLY A 28 11.50 -4.32 0.62
C GLY A 28 11.09 -3.73 -0.75
N VAL A 29 10.12 -4.33 -1.45
CA VAL A 29 9.52 -3.72 -2.65
C VAL A 29 8.52 -2.65 -2.24
N ALA A 30 7.72 -2.91 -1.21
CA ALA A 30 6.77 -1.94 -0.66
C ALA A 30 7.48 -0.68 -0.15
N GLN A 31 8.53 -0.85 0.67
CA GLN A 31 9.35 0.25 1.20
C GLN A 31 9.95 1.08 0.08
N ARG A 32 10.65 0.42 -0.85
CA ARG A 32 11.33 1.11 -1.95
C ARG A 32 10.35 1.92 -2.78
N ALA A 33 9.21 1.34 -3.16
CA ALA A 33 8.24 2.01 -4.00
C ALA A 33 7.58 3.19 -3.27
N HIS A 34 7.29 3.04 -1.98
CA HIS A 34 6.75 4.12 -1.15
C HIS A 34 7.76 5.27 -0.95
N GLU A 35 9.01 4.95 -0.62
CA GLU A 35 10.09 5.93 -0.44
C GLU A 35 10.40 6.68 -1.73
N GLU A 36 10.50 5.97 -2.86
CA GLU A 36 10.71 6.58 -4.17
C GLU A 36 9.55 7.51 -4.56
N HIS A 37 8.31 7.16 -4.20
CA HIS A 37 7.12 7.97 -4.48
C HIS A 37 7.05 9.24 -3.62
N GLN A 38 7.34 9.15 -2.33
CA GLN A 38 7.28 10.28 -1.39
C GLN A 38 8.58 11.11 -1.34
N GLY A 39 9.66 10.65 -1.98
CA GLY A 39 10.95 11.34 -1.98
C GLY A 39 11.82 11.07 -0.74
N TYR A 40 11.54 9.99 0.00
CA TYR A 40 12.35 9.57 1.14
C TYR A 40 13.66 8.90 0.72
N SER A 41 14.66 8.97 1.60
CA SER A 41 15.88 8.17 1.45
C SER A 41 15.56 6.68 1.61
N ARG A 42 16.33 5.83 0.92
CA ARG A 42 16.12 4.38 0.99
C ARG A 42 16.29 3.84 2.42
N GLY A 43 15.33 3.06 2.87
CA GLY A 43 15.31 2.47 4.21
C GLY A 43 14.85 3.44 5.32
N THR A 44 14.23 4.56 4.95
CA THR A 44 13.64 5.51 5.91
C THR A 44 12.34 4.96 6.49
N SER A 45 11.55 4.29 5.66
CA SER A 45 10.27 3.69 6.05
C SER A 45 10.45 2.29 6.62
N THR A 46 9.53 1.86 7.48
CA THR A 46 9.44 0.47 7.96
C THR A 46 8.22 -0.22 7.35
N ALA A 47 8.29 -1.53 7.07
CA ALA A 47 7.17 -2.30 6.52
C ALA A 47 6.78 -3.48 7.42
N GLU A 48 5.53 -3.51 7.86
CA GLU A 48 4.89 -4.63 8.55
C GLU A 48 4.02 -5.41 7.57
N LEU A 49 4.14 -6.75 7.53
CA LEU A 49 3.24 -7.59 6.74
C LEU A 49 1.89 -7.71 7.44
N ILE A 50 0.82 -7.31 6.76
CA ILE A 50 -0.55 -7.44 7.25
C ILE A 50 -1.18 -8.76 6.83
N GLY A 51 -0.97 -9.16 5.57
CA GLY A 51 -1.52 -10.41 5.06
C GLY A 51 -1.33 -10.59 3.56
N GLU A 52 -1.69 -11.77 3.07
CA GLU A 52 -1.75 -12.04 1.63
C GLU A 52 -3.10 -11.59 1.06
N LEU A 53 -3.08 -11.08 -0.17
CA LEU A 53 -4.31 -10.67 -0.84
C LEU A 53 -5.11 -11.90 -1.32
N THR A 54 -6.43 -11.82 -1.31
CA THR A 54 -7.29 -12.85 -1.89
C THR A 54 -7.10 -12.92 -3.40
N ALA A 55 -7.46 -14.06 -4.03
CA ALA A 55 -7.22 -14.30 -5.46
C ALA A 55 -7.80 -13.21 -6.38
N GLU A 56 -8.91 -12.59 -5.98
CA GLU A 56 -9.51 -11.46 -6.69
C GLU A 56 -8.54 -10.26 -6.80
N TRP A 57 -7.76 -10.01 -5.76
CA TRP A 57 -6.87 -8.84 -5.66
C TRP A 57 -5.43 -9.13 -6.12
N GLN A 58 -5.16 -10.32 -6.67
CA GLN A 58 -3.82 -10.74 -7.10
C GLN A 58 -3.38 -10.17 -8.46
N SER A 59 -4.30 -9.57 -9.21
CA SER A 59 -4.06 -9.09 -10.58
C SER A 59 -3.98 -7.57 -10.70
N PHE A 60 -4.01 -6.83 -9.58
CA PHE A 60 -4.01 -5.37 -9.59
C PHE A 60 -2.61 -4.80 -9.42
N GLU A 61 -2.25 -3.81 -10.25
CA GLU A 61 -1.09 -2.95 -10.04
C GLU A 61 -1.52 -1.75 -9.17
N LEU A 62 -1.59 -1.97 -7.87
CA LEU A 62 -1.80 -0.89 -6.90
C LEU A 62 -0.50 -0.69 -6.13
N LEU A 63 0.01 0.54 -6.08
CA LEU A 63 1.03 0.89 -5.11
C LEU A 63 0.38 1.00 -3.72
N TYR A 64 -0.64 1.84 -3.60
CA TYR A 64 -1.38 2.06 -2.36
C TYR A 64 -2.68 1.26 -2.32
N ALA A 65 -2.99 0.69 -1.16
CA ALA A 65 -4.23 -0.05 -0.96
C ALA A 65 -5.45 0.88 -1.05
N SER A 66 -6.42 0.51 -1.90
CA SER A 66 -7.69 1.23 -1.96
C SER A 66 -8.55 0.93 -0.73
N ARG A 67 -9.51 1.82 -0.42
CA ARG A 67 -10.50 1.56 0.63
C ARG A 67 -11.29 0.28 0.37
N GLU A 68 -11.58 -0.04 -0.88
CA GLU A 68 -12.30 -1.26 -1.27
C GLU A 68 -11.47 -2.51 -0.95
N LEU A 69 -10.19 -2.52 -1.31
CA LEU A 69 -9.28 -3.62 -0.96
C LEU A 69 -9.20 -3.78 0.55
N LEU A 70 -9.03 -2.68 1.29
CA LEU A 70 -8.97 -2.73 2.75
C LEU A 70 -10.28 -3.26 3.36
N ARG A 71 -11.45 -2.87 2.84
CA ARG A 71 -12.75 -3.44 3.26
C ARG A 71 -12.83 -4.94 2.94
N ALA A 72 -12.34 -5.37 1.78
CA ALA A 72 -12.29 -6.79 1.42
C ALA A 72 -11.38 -7.60 2.35
N MET A 73 -10.36 -6.96 2.92
CA MET A 73 -9.49 -7.52 3.97
C MET A 73 -10.12 -7.45 5.38
N GLY A 74 -11.33 -6.90 5.52
CA GLY A 74 -12.05 -6.79 6.79
C GLY A 74 -11.78 -5.48 7.55
N ALA A 75 -11.31 -4.43 6.87
CA ALA A 75 -11.05 -3.15 7.51
C ALA A 75 -12.31 -2.32 7.77
N GLU A 76 -12.29 -1.61 8.89
CA GLU A 76 -13.29 -0.60 9.28
C GLU A 76 -12.68 0.80 9.26
N PHE A 77 -13.50 1.82 9.02
CA PHE A 77 -13.07 3.21 8.86
C PHE A 77 -13.79 4.12 9.87
N PRO A 78 -13.40 4.08 11.16
CA PRO A 78 -14.06 4.87 12.20
C PRO A 78 -13.85 6.38 12.05
N ALA A 79 -12.85 6.82 11.28
CA ALA A 79 -12.61 8.22 10.95
C ALA A 79 -11.94 8.34 9.57
N ALA A 80 -11.88 9.56 9.02
CA ALA A 80 -11.35 9.79 7.67
C ALA A 80 -9.93 9.24 7.45
N ARG A 81 -9.08 9.35 8.48
CA ARG A 81 -7.66 8.93 8.48
C ARG A 81 -7.36 7.79 9.45
N VAL A 82 -8.36 7.00 9.83
CA VAL A 82 -8.16 5.85 10.71
C VAL A 82 -8.72 4.60 10.06
N VAL A 83 -7.88 3.58 9.98
CA VAL A 83 -8.23 2.24 9.52
C VAL A 83 -8.11 1.28 10.70
N LYS A 84 -9.15 0.51 10.99
CA LYS A 84 -9.07 -0.61 11.92
C LYS A 84 -9.00 -1.90 11.12
N LEU A 85 -7.99 -2.72 11.37
CA LEU A 85 -7.78 -3.98 10.65
C LEU A 85 -7.08 -4.98 11.56
N GLY A 86 -7.62 -6.20 11.67
CA GLY A 86 -7.04 -7.24 12.52
C GLY A 86 -6.95 -6.86 14.01
N GLY A 87 -7.88 -6.04 14.51
CA GLY A 87 -7.88 -5.57 15.90
C GLY A 87 -6.91 -4.43 16.23
N LYS A 88 -6.10 -3.98 15.27
CA LYS A 88 -5.22 -2.80 15.39
C LYS A 88 -5.85 -1.58 14.71
N ALA A 89 -5.52 -0.39 15.18
CA ALA A 89 -5.88 0.88 14.52
C ALA A 89 -4.62 1.52 13.92
N TYR A 90 -4.76 2.00 12.69
CA TYR A 90 -3.70 2.60 11.88
C TYR A 90 -4.14 4.02 11.51
N ALA A 91 -3.29 5.00 11.80
CA ALA A 91 -3.49 6.38 11.39
C ALA A 91 -2.79 6.57 10.03
N ILE A 92 -3.56 6.83 8.99
CA ILE A 92 -3.02 7.01 7.63
C ILE A 92 -2.60 8.46 7.40
N GLY A 93 -1.49 8.59 6.68
CA GLY A 93 -0.97 9.83 6.13
C GLY A 93 -1.92 10.48 5.11
N ASP A 94 -1.45 11.50 4.39
CA ASP A 94 -2.34 12.24 3.48
C ASP A 94 -2.80 11.36 2.31
N VAL A 95 -4.10 11.05 2.28
CA VAL A 95 -4.69 9.96 1.46
C VAL A 95 -5.11 10.45 0.07
N ASP A 96 -4.72 11.65 -0.36
CA ASP A 96 -5.16 12.21 -1.66
C ASP A 96 -4.27 11.79 -2.84
N GLN A 97 -3.63 10.61 -2.77
CA GLN A 97 -2.81 10.08 -3.87
C GLN A 97 -3.14 8.62 -4.19
N SER A 98 -4.37 8.34 -4.61
CA SER A 98 -4.64 7.13 -5.37
C SER A 98 -4.09 7.29 -6.79
N VAL A 99 -2.83 6.92 -7.02
CA VAL A 99 -2.27 6.84 -8.37
C VAL A 99 -2.70 5.51 -8.99
N ARG A 100 -3.65 5.58 -9.92
CA ARG A 100 -3.94 4.50 -10.87
C ARG A 100 -2.91 4.62 -12.00
N ILE A 101 -1.93 3.74 -12.03
CA ILE A 101 -1.09 3.60 -13.23
C ILE A 101 -1.85 2.66 -14.16
N GLU A 102 -2.42 3.22 -15.21
CA GLU A 102 -2.97 2.40 -16.29
C GLU A 102 -1.77 1.80 -17.05
N SER A 103 -1.66 0.48 -17.05
CA SER A 103 -0.67 -0.21 -17.85
C SER A 103 -1.01 -0.01 -19.34
N GLY A 104 -0.36 0.97 -19.99
CA GLY A 104 -0.23 1.05 -21.44
C GLY A 104 -0.71 2.35 -22.08
N GLU A 105 0.22 3.28 -22.30
CA GLU A 105 0.51 3.83 -23.64
C GLU A 105 1.92 4.46 -23.60
N GLU A 106 2.79 4.01 -24.50
CA GLU A 106 4.10 4.63 -24.70
C GLU A 106 3.90 6.05 -25.25
N PRO A 107 4.63 7.07 -24.75
CA PRO A 107 4.57 8.39 -25.36
C PRO A 107 5.20 8.31 -26.76
N VAL A 108 4.37 8.40 -27.78
CA VAL A 108 4.80 8.71 -29.15
C VAL A 108 5.39 10.13 -29.15
N HIS A 109 6.69 10.20 -29.40
CA HIS A 109 7.36 11.42 -29.87
C HIS A 109 7.29 11.52 -31.40
#